data_AF-A0A945ASW9-F1
#
_entry.id   AF-A0A945ASW9-F1
#
_cell.length_a   1.000
_cell.length_b   1.000
_cell.length_c   1.000
_cell.angle_alpha   90.00
_cell.angle_beta   90.00
_cell.angle_gamma   90.00
#
_symmetry.space_group_name_H-M   'P 1'
#
loop_
_entity.id
_entity.type
_entity.pdbx_description
1 polymer ?
#
loop_
_entity_poly.entity_id
_entity_poly.type
_entity_poly.pdbx_seq_one_letter_code
_entity_poly.pdbx_strand_id
1 'polypeptide(L)' 'MLVADGLGGLPLDPGGKTELETAVTPNLDRLAGIGTSGSSIPVLPGITPGSGPGHLGLFGYDPLQFKIGRG' A
#
# COMPACT_ATOMS: atom_id res chain seq x y z
N MET A 1 -9.68 8.44 5.66
CA MET A 1 -8.58 7.64 5.07
C MET A 1 -8.49 6.34 5.85
N LEU A 2 -8.36 5.21 5.15
CA LEU A 2 -8.14 3.89 5.76
C LEU A 2 -6.83 3.32 5.20
N VAL A 3 -5.99 2.78 6.06
CA VAL A 3 -4.71 2.15 5.70
C VAL A 3 -4.74 0.72 6.23
N ALA A 4 -4.64 -0.25 5.32
CA ALA A 4 -4.38 -1.64 5.68
C ALA A 4 -2.87 -1.88 5.57
N ASP A 5 -2.22 -2.13 6.70
CA ASP A 5 -0.76 -2.30 6.75
C ASP A 5 -0.34 -3.56 5.97
N GLY A 6 0.72 -3.43 5.17
CA GLY A 6 1.24 -4.54 4.36
C GLY A 6 0.26 -5.14 3.34
N LEU A 7 -0.76 -4.38 2.88
CA LEU A 7 -1.79 -4.90 1.98
C LEU A 7 -1.27 -5.37 0.61
N GLY A 8 -0.20 -4.75 0.11
CA GLY A 8 0.41 -5.12 -1.16
C GLY A 8 1.08 -6.49 -1.09
N GLY A 9 0.90 -7.30 -2.13
CA GLY A 9 1.43 -8.66 -2.19
C GLY A 9 1.81 -9.08 -3.60
N LEU A 10 2.30 -10.31 -3.74
CA LEU A 10 2.74 -10.90 -5.00
C LEU A 10 2.15 -12.30 -5.16
N PRO A 11 1.84 -12.73 -6.40
CA PRO A 11 1.45 -14.11 -6.65
C PRO A 11 2.52 -15.11 -6.20
N LEU A 12 2.08 -16.23 -5.63
CA LEU A 12 2.99 -17.33 -5.27
C LEU A 12 3.61 -17.98 -6.51
N ASP A 13 2.80 -18.17 -7.55
CA ASP A 13 3.21 -18.74 -8.83
C ASP A 13 3.00 -17.72 -9.97
N PRO A 14 3.80 -17.78 -11.06
CA PRO A 14 3.61 -16.93 -12.22
C PRO A 14 2.19 -17.04 -12.80
N GLY A 15 1.50 -15.90 -12.93
CA GLY A 15 0.12 -15.84 -13.41
C GLY A 15 -0.95 -16.15 -12.35
N GLY A 16 -0.55 -16.43 -11.12
CA GLY A 16 -1.46 -16.56 -9.98
C GLY A 16 -2.02 -15.22 -9.50
N LYS A 17 -2.85 -15.29 -8.46
CA LYS A 17 -3.41 -14.14 -7.76
C LYS A 17 -2.53 -13.73 -6.59
N THR A 18 -2.56 -12.45 -6.25
CA THR A 18 -2.11 -11.95 -4.94
C THR A 18 -3.02 -12.43 -3.81
N GLU A 19 -2.59 -12.23 -2.58
CA GLU A 19 -3.36 -12.51 -1.37
C GLU A 19 -4.67 -11.71 -1.35
N LEU A 20 -4.63 -10.43 -1.74
CA LEU A 20 -5.81 -9.57 -1.80
C LEU A 20 -6.82 -10.03 -2.86
N GLU A 21 -6.35 -10.42 -4.04
CA GLU A 21 -7.21 -10.94 -5.12
C GLU A 21 -7.80 -12.33 -4.83
N THR A 22 -7.17 -13.07 -3.91
CA THR A 22 -7.65 -14.38 -3.44
C THR A 22 -8.71 -14.23 -2.35
N ALA A 23 -8.62 -13.17 -1.54
CA ALA A 23 -9.56 -12.91 -0.46
C ALA A 23 -10.97 -12.55 -0.97
N VAL A 24 -12.00 -12.96 -0.24
CA VAL A 24 -13.39 -12.58 -0.52
C VAL A 24 -13.64 -11.18 0.06
N THR A 25 -13.60 -10.14 -0.78
CA THR A 25 -13.69 -8.74 -0.34
C THR A 25 -14.83 -7.94 -1.01
N PRO A 26 -16.09 -8.40 -0.92
CA PRO A 26 -17.22 -7.84 -1.68
C PRO A 26 -17.46 -6.34 -1.46
N ASN A 27 -17.13 -5.82 -0.27
CA ASN A 27 -17.23 -4.40 0.03
C ASN A 27 -16.14 -3.58 -0.67
N LEU A 28 -14.91 -4.10 -0.71
CA LEU A 28 -13.79 -3.43 -1.39
C LEU A 28 -13.97 -3.50 -2.91
N ASP A 29 -14.42 -4.64 -3.43
CA ASP A 29 -14.76 -4.84 -4.83
C ASP A 29 -15.84 -3.85 -5.29
N ARG A 30 -16.91 -3.71 -4.50
CA ARG A 30 -17.98 -2.75 -4.78
C ARG A 30 -17.46 -1.32 -4.79
N LEU A 31 -16.60 -0.94 -3.83
CA LEU A 31 -16.01 0.40 -3.76
C LEU A 31 -15.09 0.67 -4.96
N ALA A 32 -14.31 -0.31 -5.39
CA ALA A 32 -13.47 -0.21 -6.58
C ALA A 32 -14.32 -0.03 -7.86
N GLY A 33 -15.48 -0.71 -7.95
CA GLY A 33 -16.37 -0.63 -9.11
C GLY A 33 -17.14 0.69 -9.27
N ILE A 34 -17.37 1.42 -8.17
CA ILE A 34 -18.07 2.73 -8.19
C ILE A 34 -17.14 3.93 -7.99
N GLY A 35 -15.87 3.67 -7.68
CA GLY A 35 -14.87 4.68 -7.36
C GLY A 35 -13.76 4.76 -8.40
N THR A 36 -12.61 5.25 -7.95
CA THR A 36 -11.38 5.31 -8.75
C THR A 36 -10.29 4.54 -8.04
N SER A 37 -9.59 3.68 -8.77
CA SER A 37 -8.46 2.91 -8.29
C SER A 37 -7.15 3.45 -8.84
N GLY A 38 -6.06 3.23 -8.10
CA GLY A 38 -4.71 3.60 -8.50
C GLY A 38 -3.66 2.95 -7.62
N SER A 39 -2.40 3.07 -8.01
CA SER A 39 -1.25 2.62 -7.22
C SER A 39 -0.55 3.81 -6.56
N SER A 40 -0.07 3.61 -5.33
CA SER A 40 0.74 4.59 -4.62
C SER A 40 2.17 4.08 -4.42
N ILE A 41 3.12 5.01 -4.42
CA ILE A 41 4.53 4.74 -4.11
C ILE A 41 4.84 5.52 -2.83
N PRO A 42 4.93 4.85 -1.66
CA PRO A 42 5.06 5.56 -0.39
C PRO A 42 6.38 6.33 -0.21
N VAL A 43 7.45 5.92 -0.90
CA VAL A 43 8.77 6.56 -0.82
C VAL A 43 9.31 6.83 -2.22
N LEU A 44 9.84 5.81 -2.89
CA LEU A 44 10.33 5.85 -4.27
C LEU A 44 10.20 4.45 -4.90
N PRO A 45 10.19 4.35 -6.24
CA PRO A 45 10.22 3.06 -6.92
C PRO A 45 11.38 2.20 -6.41
N GLY A 46 11.07 0.96 -6.01
CA GLY A 46 12.07 0.00 -5.51
C GLY A 46 12.55 0.22 -4.08
N ILE A 47 12.05 1.22 -3.35
CA ILE A 47 12.36 1.40 -1.92
C ILE A 47 11.28 0.75 -1.07
N THR A 48 11.63 -0.30 -0.33
CA THR A 48 10.75 -0.92 0.68
C THR A 48 10.66 -0.01 1.92
N PRO A 49 9.49 0.57 2.23
CA PRO A 49 9.35 1.46 3.38
C PRO A 49 9.22 0.66 4.68
N GLY A 50 9.85 1.18 5.74
CA GLY A 50 9.38 0.89 7.10
C GLY A 50 8.10 1.70 7.41
N SER A 51 7.38 1.33 8.48
CA SER A 51 6.12 1.99 8.86
C SER A 51 6.22 3.51 9.00
N GLY A 52 7.30 4.05 9.57
CA GLY A 52 7.50 5.51 9.72
C GLY A 52 7.53 6.25 8.38
N PRO A 53 8.55 5.99 7.51
CA PRO A 53 8.61 6.55 6.16
C PRO A 53 7.35 6.29 5.33
N GLY A 54 6.73 5.11 5.46
CA GLY A 54 5.49 4.79 4.75
C GLY A 54 4.33 5.71 5.14
N HIS A 55 4.14 5.98 6.44
CA HIS A 55 3.10 6.92 6.89
C HIS A 55 3.42 8.37 6.53
N LEU A 56 4.69 8.79 6.57
CA LEU A 56 5.08 10.14 6.16
C LEU A 56 4.69 10.43 4.72
N GLY A 57 5.01 9.51 3.79
CA GLY A 57 4.60 9.63 2.40
C GLY A 57 3.07 9.68 2.23
N LEU A 58 2.32 8.88 2.99
CA LEU A 58 0.84 8.90 2.96
C LEU A 58 0.24 10.24 3.41
N PHE A 59 0.89 10.92 4.36
CA PHE A 59 0.42 12.22 4.87
C PHE A 59 1.03 13.42 4.13
N GLY A 60 1.79 13.20 3.05
CA GLY A 60 2.34 14.25 2.20
C GLY A 60 3.67 14.85 2.67
N TYR A 61 4.35 14.23 3.62
CA TYR A 61 5.71 14.60 4.01
C TYR A 61 6.72 13.85 3.15
N ASP A 62 7.82 14.52 2.77
CA ASP A 62 8.94 13.86 2.10
C ASP A 62 9.66 12.91 3.07
N PRO A 63 9.56 11.58 2.90
CA PRO A 63 10.15 10.61 3.82
C PRO A 63 11.68 10.60 3.78
N LEU A 64 12.32 11.24 2.80
CA LEU A 64 13.78 11.39 2.71
C LEU A 64 14.30 12.60 3.49
N GLN A 65 13.47 13.64 3.61
CA GLN A 65 13.80 14.85 4.37
C GLN A 65 13.45 14.68 5.87
N PHE A 66 12.25 14.20 6.16
CA PHE A 66 11.74 14.11 7.52
C PHE A 66 12.11 12.75 8.15
N LYS A 67 13.32 12.68 8.72
CA LYS A 67 13.81 11.48 9.41
C LYS A 67 13.27 11.40 10.84
N ILE A 68 12.37 10.46 11.08
CA ILE A 68 11.84 10.17 12.40
C ILE A 68 12.44 8.84 12.86
N GLY A 69 13.07 8.85 14.04
CA GLY A 69 13.59 7.63 14.68
C GLY A 69 12.45 6.76 15.22
N ARG A 70 12.81 5.58 15.72
CA ARG A 70 11.93 4.84 16.64
C ARG A 70 12.30 5.27 18.07
N GLY A 71 11.28 5.46 18.91
CA GLY A 71 11.46 5.83 20.32
C GLY A 71 12.24 4.80 21.11
#